data_AF-A0A6S7KFT9-F1
#
_entry.id   AF-A0A6S7KFT9-F1
#
_cell.length_a   1.000
_cell.length_b   1.000
_cell.length_c   1.000
_cell.angle_alpha   90.00
_cell.angle_beta   90.00
_cell.angle_gamma   90.00
#
_symmetry.space_group_name_H-M   'P 1'
#
loop_
_entity.id
_entity.type
_entity.pdbx_description
1 polymer ?
#
loop_
_entity_poly.entity_id
_entity_poly.type
_entity_poly.pdbx_seq_one_letter_code
_entity_poly.pdbx_strand_id
1 'polypeptide(L)'
;MKNCQNLGKTIIDLKDGPGSDPYKCECSKQYSGDLCKIVPLPSVDSAILSGEPADFLTRLISWTGITSSTIWNLCWRATKHGWTVSTFHENCDFKKPTVNIIKVGNFIFGGYATESWK
;
A
#
# COMPACT_ATOMS: atom_id res chain seq x y z
N MET A 1 16.88 1.46 -22.32
CA MET A 1 16.96 2.72 -21.55
C MET A 1 15.56 3.07 -21.05
N LYS A 2 15.37 3.19 -19.73
CA LYS A 2 14.06 3.42 -19.10
C LYS A 2 13.76 4.92 -19.08
N ASN A 3 12.56 5.33 -19.50
CA ASN A 3 12.14 6.74 -19.53
C ASN A 3 11.57 7.17 -18.18
N CYS A 4 12.45 7.51 -17.24
CA CYS A 4 12.08 7.99 -15.92
C CYS A 4 11.40 9.37 -16.00
N GLN A 5 10.36 9.58 -15.20
CA GLN A 5 9.60 10.83 -15.16
C GLN A 5 10.02 11.70 -13.97
N ASN A 6 9.55 12.94 -13.95
CA ASN A 6 9.68 13.85 -12.81
C ASN A 6 11.09 13.96 -12.23
N LEU A 7 12.07 14.22 -13.11
CA LEU A 7 13.49 14.33 -12.75
C LEU A 7 14.11 13.03 -12.21
N GLY A 8 13.42 11.90 -12.34
CA GLY A 8 13.99 10.59 -12.09
C GLY A 8 15.17 10.32 -13.02
N LYS A 9 16.24 9.74 -12.48
CA LYS A 9 17.44 9.41 -13.25
C LYS A 9 17.41 7.95 -13.65
N THR A 10 17.64 7.67 -14.92
CA THR A 10 17.87 6.29 -15.36
C THR A 10 19.24 5.85 -14.87
N ILE A 11 19.28 4.77 -14.09
CA ILE A 11 20.50 4.14 -13.60
C ILE A 11 20.58 2.71 -14.13
N ILE A 12 21.80 2.16 -14.14
CA ILE A 12 22.05 0.77 -14.45
C ILE A 12 22.28 0.05 -13.11
N ASP A 13 21.41 -0.88 -12.75
CA ASP A 13 21.55 -1.74 -11.58
C ASP A 13 21.64 -3.22 -12.03
N LEU A 14 22.76 -3.86 -11.71
CA LEU A 14 23.11 -5.24 -12.11
C LEU A 14 22.98 -6.23 -10.95
N LYS A 15 22.29 -5.86 -9.86
CA LYS A 15 22.06 -6.75 -8.72
C LYS A 15 21.07 -7.87 -9.04
N ASP A 16 20.19 -7.63 -10.00
CA ASP A 16 19.26 -8.63 -10.49
C ASP A 16 20.01 -9.67 -11.34
N GLY A 17 19.56 -10.93 -11.30
CA GLY A 17 20.26 -12.06 -11.93
C GLY A 17 20.34 -11.98 -13.46
N PRO A 18 21.09 -12.89 -14.10
CA PRO A 18 21.26 -12.91 -15.56
C PRO A 18 19.91 -12.93 -16.30
N GLY A 19 19.72 -11.99 -17.23
CA GLY A 19 18.50 -11.86 -18.03
C GLY A 19 17.49 -10.82 -17.54
N SER A 20 17.72 -10.18 -16.39
CA SER A 20 16.90 -9.05 -15.92
C SER A 20 17.19 -7.76 -16.68
N ASP A 21 16.19 -6.87 -16.81
CA ASP A 21 16.38 -5.50 -17.32
C ASP A 21 17.24 -4.69 -16.33
N PRO A 22 18.45 -4.25 -16.73
CA PRO A 22 19.36 -3.55 -15.84
C PRO A 22 18.99 -2.07 -15.67
N TYR A 23 18.05 -1.53 -16.45
CA TYR A 23 17.68 -0.11 -16.36
C TYR A 23 16.65 0.10 -15.24
N LYS A 24 17.00 0.88 -14.22
CA LYS A 24 16.09 1.30 -13.13
C LYS A 24 15.96 2.82 -13.08
N CYS A 25 14.97 3.32 -12.36
CA CYS A 25 14.81 4.75 -12.10
C CYS A 25 15.18 5.06 -10.65
N GLU A 26 16.15 5.96 -10.47
CA GLU A 26 16.43 6.59 -9.19
C GLU A 26 15.53 7.83 -9.05
N CYS A 27 14.63 7.81 -8.07
CA CYS A 27 13.63 8.86 -7.91
C CYS A 27 14.06 9.94 -6.92
N SER A 28 13.67 11.19 -7.21
CA SER A 28 13.75 12.28 -6.23
C SER A 28 12.82 12.02 -5.04
N LYS A 29 13.11 12.60 -3.87
CA LYS A 29 12.45 12.28 -2.57
C LYS A 29 10.91 12.28 -2.56
N GLN A 30 10.25 12.94 -3.52
CA GLN A 30 8.78 13.04 -3.61
C GLN A 30 8.14 12.05 -4.60
N TYR A 31 8.95 11.25 -5.29
CA TYR A 31 8.52 10.36 -6.35
C TYR A 31 8.99 8.94 -6.04
N SER A 32 8.23 7.94 -6.48
CA SER A 32 8.60 6.55 -6.30
C SER A 32 8.06 5.68 -7.44
N GLY A 33 8.36 4.38 -7.39
CA GLY A 33 7.95 3.42 -8.41
C GLY A 33 8.85 3.40 -9.65
N ASP A 34 8.55 2.47 -10.54
CA ASP A 34 9.41 2.09 -11.67
C ASP A 34 9.75 3.22 -12.65
N LEU A 35 8.93 4.27 -12.70
CA LEU A 35 9.09 5.42 -13.60
C LEU A 35 9.10 6.76 -12.85
N CYS A 36 9.24 6.77 -11.52
CA CYS A 36 9.19 7.99 -10.71
C CYS A 36 7.92 8.84 -10.95
N LYS A 37 6.78 8.17 -11.13
CA LYS A 37 5.48 8.85 -11.18
C LYS A 37 5.07 9.14 -9.74
N ILE A 38 4.63 10.37 -9.45
CA ILE A 38 3.87 10.60 -8.20
C ILE A 38 2.69 9.67 -8.29
N VAL A 39 2.56 8.75 -7.34
CA VAL A 39 1.27 8.16 -7.04
C VAL A 39 0.71 9.10 -5.97
N PRO A 40 -0.28 9.97 -6.28
CA PRO A 40 -0.95 10.70 -5.22
C PRO A 40 -1.43 9.65 -4.24
N LEU A 41 -0.85 9.64 -3.04
CA LEU A 41 -1.20 8.61 -2.07
C LEU A 41 -2.69 8.81 -1.77
N PRO A 42 -3.52 7.79 -2.00
CA PRO A 42 -4.91 7.88 -1.62
C PRO A 42 -4.97 8.15 -0.11
N SER A 43 -5.87 9.04 0.30
CA SER A 43 -6.13 9.27 1.71
C SER A 43 -6.69 7.97 2.30
N VAL A 44 -6.04 7.46 3.34
CA VAL A 44 -6.48 6.27 4.08
C VAL A 44 -6.83 6.69 5.50
N ASP A 45 -8.08 6.46 5.92
CA ASP A 45 -8.48 6.59 7.32
C ASP A 45 -7.93 5.42 8.14
N SER A 46 -6.64 5.50 8.50
CA SER A 46 -5.96 4.52 9.32
C SER A 46 -5.19 5.19 10.44
N ALA A 47 -5.60 4.92 11.69
CA ALA A 47 -4.89 5.37 12.88
C ALA A 47 -3.54 4.64 13.07
N ILE A 48 -3.35 3.49 12.41
CA ILE A 48 -2.07 2.76 12.42
C ILE A 48 -1.11 3.41 11.44
N LEU A 49 -1.53 3.62 10.19
CA LEU A 49 -0.64 4.12 9.14
C LEU A 49 -0.41 5.64 9.21
N SER A 50 -1.28 6.41 9.85
CA SER A 50 -1.12 7.87 9.96
C SER A 50 0.14 8.30 10.71
N GLY A 51 0.69 7.43 11.56
CA GLY A 51 1.95 7.66 12.28
C GLY A 51 3.18 7.03 11.61
N GLU A 52 3.01 6.35 10.48
CA GLU A 52 4.08 5.60 9.82
C GLU A 52 4.63 6.36 8.60
N PRO A 53 5.85 6.05 8.14
CA PRO A 53 6.42 6.69 6.96
C PRO A 53 5.57 6.45 5.70
N ALA A 54 5.59 7.42 4.77
CA ALA A 54 4.77 7.39 3.56
C ALA A 54 5.03 6.16 2.65
N ASP A 55 6.20 5.53 2.75
CA ASP A 55 6.54 4.34 1.96
C ASP A 55 5.70 3.11 2.35
N PHE A 56 5.12 3.07 3.55
CA PHE A 56 4.21 2.01 3.97
C PHE A 56 2.97 1.95 3.08
N LEU A 57 2.36 3.11 2.79
CA LEU A 57 1.24 3.23 1.86
C LEU A 57 1.66 2.88 0.43
N THR A 58 2.85 3.31 0.01
CA THR A 58 3.39 2.95 -1.31
C THR A 58 3.53 1.43 -1.48
N ARG A 59 4.03 0.72 -0.46
CA ARG A 59 4.15 -0.76 -0.48
C ARG A 59 2.78 -1.43 -0.54
N LEU A 60 1.81 -0.97 0.26
CA LEU A 60 0.44 -1.51 0.23
C LEU A 60 -0.21 -1.38 -1.15
N ILE A 61 -0.09 -0.21 -1.78
CA ILE A 61 -0.58 0.06 -3.14
C ILE A 61 0.10 -0.88 -4.14
N SER A 62 1.43 -1.04 -4.03
CA SER A 62 2.20 -1.93 -4.90
C SER A 62 1.82 -3.41 -4.76
N TRP A 63 1.55 -3.89 -3.55
CA TRP A 63 1.22 -5.30 -3.30
C TRP A 63 -0.21 -5.66 -3.70
N THR A 64 -1.13 -4.73 -3.51
CA THR A 64 -2.56 -4.97 -3.76
C THR A 64 -2.96 -4.68 -5.20
N GLY A 65 -2.14 -3.93 -5.95
CA GLY A 65 -2.49 -3.44 -7.29
C GLY A 65 -3.60 -2.39 -7.28
N ILE A 66 -4.00 -1.92 -6.10
CA ILE A 66 -5.01 -0.89 -5.91
C ILE A 66 -4.42 0.43 -6.41
N THR A 67 -5.04 1.03 -7.43
CA THR A 67 -4.56 2.28 -8.03
C THR A 67 -4.89 3.49 -7.16
N SER A 68 -4.22 4.62 -7.41
CA SER A 68 -4.50 5.90 -6.74
C SER A 68 -5.92 6.44 -6.98
N SER A 69 -6.65 5.91 -7.96
CA SER A 69 -8.06 6.24 -8.20
C SER A 69 -9.02 5.48 -7.28
N THR A 70 -8.52 4.55 -6.47
CA THR A 70 -9.34 3.74 -5.56
C THR A 70 -9.48 4.44 -4.22
N ILE A 71 -10.73 4.54 -3.75
CA ILE A 71 -11.05 5.12 -2.45
C ILE A 71 -10.96 4.02 -1.39
N TRP A 72 -10.12 4.25 -0.38
CA TRP A 72 -10.01 3.37 0.78
C TRP A 72 -11.11 3.72 1.79
N ASN A 73 -12.02 2.78 2.02
CA ASN A 73 -13.12 2.97 2.97
C ASN A 73 -12.87 2.11 4.22
N LEU A 74 -12.77 2.77 5.38
CA LEU A 74 -12.64 2.08 6.66
C LEU A 74 -13.98 1.40 6.99
N CYS A 75 -14.04 0.07 6.90
CA CYS A 75 -15.21 -0.68 7.33
C CYS A 75 -15.18 -0.93 8.84
N TRP A 76 -14.04 -1.30 9.42
CA TRP A 76 -13.93 -1.57 10.85
C TRP A 76 -12.57 -1.17 11.45
N ARG A 77 -12.60 -0.69 12.71
CA ARG A 77 -11.42 -0.43 13.53
C ARG A 77 -11.73 -0.74 14.98
N ALA A 78 -10.95 -1.62 15.60
CA ALA A 78 -11.18 -2.08 16.98
C ALA A 78 -11.32 -0.93 18.01
N THR A 79 -10.47 0.09 17.91
CA THR A 79 -10.50 1.26 18.83
C THR A 79 -11.70 2.18 18.63
N LYS A 80 -12.44 2.04 17.52
CA LYS A 80 -13.63 2.86 17.19
C LYS A 80 -14.93 2.06 17.34
N HIS A 81 -14.95 0.79 16.92
CA HIS A 81 -16.15 -0.04 16.84
C HIS A 81 -16.18 -1.18 17.87
N GLY A 82 -15.14 -1.33 18.70
CA GLY A 82 -15.02 -2.44 19.65
C GLY A 82 -14.33 -3.66 19.06
N TRP A 83 -14.01 -4.62 19.92
CA TRP A 83 -13.17 -5.80 19.60
C TRP A 83 -13.97 -7.07 19.28
N THR A 84 -15.29 -7.00 19.23
CA THR A 84 -16.15 -8.16 19.01
C THR A 84 -16.15 -8.57 17.54
N VAL A 85 -16.12 -9.89 17.31
CA VAL A 85 -16.21 -10.49 15.97
C VAL A 85 -17.55 -10.13 15.30
N SER A 86 -18.65 -10.09 16.06
CA SER A 86 -19.96 -9.71 15.54
C SER A 86 -19.96 -8.31 14.91
N THR A 87 -19.35 -7.32 15.58
CA THR A 87 -19.30 -5.95 15.07
C THR A 87 -18.34 -5.80 13.89
N PHE A 88 -17.32 -6.67 13.78
CA PHE A 88 -16.54 -6.76 12.55
C PHE A 88 -17.42 -7.24 11.39
N HIS A 89 -18.15 -8.35 11.55
CA HIS A 89 -19.00 -8.92 10.50
C HIS A 89 -20.13 -7.97 10.08
N GLU A 90 -20.83 -7.36 11.05
CA GLU A 90 -21.85 -6.32 10.81
C GLU A 90 -21.32 -5.19 9.90
N ASN A 91 -20.04 -4.84 10.05
CA ASN A 91 -19.44 -3.72 9.36
C ASN A 91 -18.64 -4.08 8.11
N CYS A 92 -18.08 -5.28 7.97
CA CYS A 92 -17.14 -5.64 6.91
C CYS A 92 -17.61 -6.77 6.00
N ASP A 93 -18.67 -7.49 6.35
CA ASP A 93 -19.25 -8.50 5.46
C ASP A 93 -19.69 -7.89 4.12
N PHE A 94 -19.63 -8.72 3.09
CA PHE A 94 -19.93 -8.40 1.69
C PHE A 94 -18.99 -7.36 1.04
N LYS A 95 -17.96 -6.88 1.75
CA LYS A 95 -16.93 -5.97 1.20
C LYS A 95 -15.74 -6.77 0.70
N LYS A 96 -15.34 -6.51 -0.55
CA LYS A 96 -14.13 -7.06 -1.15
C LYS A 96 -13.57 -6.17 -2.28
N PRO A 97 -12.25 -6.19 -2.51
CA PRO A 97 -11.23 -6.79 -1.64
C PRO A 97 -11.03 -5.96 -0.36
N THR A 98 -10.42 -6.54 0.68
CA THR A 98 -10.11 -5.83 1.94
C THR A 98 -8.66 -6.01 2.35
N VAL A 99 -8.12 -4.98 3.02
CA VAL A 99 -6.80 -5.03 3.67
C VAL A 99 -7.01 -4.95 5.17
N ASN A 100 -6.42 -5.89 5.90
CA ASN A 100 -6.37 -5.88 7.35
C ASN A 100 -5.00 -5.37 7.80
N ILE A 101 -4.99 -4.47 8.77
CA ILE A 101 -3.77 -3.89 9.34
C ILE A 101 -3.85 -4.02 10.85
N ILE A 102 -2.87 -4.70 11.42
CA ILE A 102 -2.78 -5.04 12.84
C ILE A 102 -1.48 -4.46 13.36
N LYS A 103 -1.54 -3.75 14.49
CA LYS A 103 -0.37 -3.23 15.20
C LYS A 103 -0.27 -3.86 16.58
N VAL A 104 0.86 -4.48 16.89
CA VAL A 104 1.16 -5.07 18.20
C VAL A 104 2.53 -4.55 18.65
N GLY A 105 2.53 -3.66 19.64
CA GLY A 105 3.75 -2.92 20.01
C GLY A 105 4.33 -2.16 18.82
N ASN A 106 5.56 -2.50 18.44
CA ASN A 106 6.27 -1.90 17.31
C ASN A 106 6.09 -2.68 15.99
N PHE A 107 5.32 -3.76 15.98
CA PHE A 107 5.13 -4.60 14.81
C PHE A 107 3.82 -4.26 14.10
N ILE A 108 3.89 -4.07 12.78
CA ILE A 108 2.73 -3.88 11.91
C ILE A 108 2.71 -5.03 10.89
N PHE A 109 1.59 -5.72 10.81
CA PHE A 109 1.36 -6.84 9.90
C PHE A 109 -0.12 -6.95 9.56
N GLY A 110 -0.49 -7.91 8.71
CA GLY A 110 -1.88 -8.07 8.30
C GLY A 110 -2.03 -8.97 7.09
N GLY A 111 -3.07 -8.72 6.30
CA GLY A 111 -3.38 -9.54 5.14
C GLY A 111 -4.30 -8.85 4.14
N TYR A 112 -4.22 -9.30 2.89
CA TYR A 112 -5.09 -8.87 1.80
C TYR A 112 -6.07 -10.00 1.46
N ALA A 113 -7.36 -9.76 1.66
CA ALA A 113 -8.41 -10.70 1.35
C ALA A 113 -9.08 -10.29 0.03
N THR A 114 -9.01 -11.16 -0.97
CA THR A 114 -9.64 -10.94 -2.29
C THR A 114 -11.13 -11.28 -2.27
N GLU A 115 -11.55 -12.12 -1.32
CA GLU A 115 -12.95 -12.50 -1.12
C GLU A 115 -13.57 -11.80 0.08
N SER A 116 -14.90 -11.82 0.10
CA SER A 116 -15.71 -11.22 1.15
C SER A 116 -15.64 -12.01 2.45
N TRP A 117 -15.69 -11.29 3.57
CA TRP A 117 -16.06 -11.81 4.89
C TRP A 117 -17.53 -12.27 4.92
N LYS A 118 -17.84 -13.24 5.77
CA LYS A 118 -19.15 -13.87 5.96
C LYS A 118 -19.28 -14.46 7.36
#